data_AF-A0A7J2LCA6-F1
#
_entry.id   AF-A0A7J2LCA6-F1
#
_cell.length_a   1.000
_cell.length_b   1.000
_cell.length_c   1.000
_cell.angle_alpha   90.00
_cell.angle_beta   90.00
_cell.angle_gamma   90.00
#
_symmetry.space_group_name_H-M   'P 1'
#
loop_
_entity.id
_entity.type
_entity.pdbx_description
1 polymer ?
#
loop_
_entity_poly.entity_id
_entity_poly.type
_entity_poly.pdbx_seq_one_letter_code
_entity_poly.pdbx_strand_id
1 'polypeptide(L)'
;TIVEPFLPPDVCWGYLERAMGVKFDMVYRDERGKKYILKSTLPIKFDYRRKDVEWYPVIDYEKCNNCGKCVETCPIGVLSMELEPARVEVTDPYECIIGCRMCEEACERKAIRLP
;
A
#
# COMPACT_ATOMS: atom_id res chain seq x y z
N THR A 1 16.53 -12.84 -27.36
CA THR A 1 17.57 -12.89 -26.32
C THR A 1 16.97 -12.41 -25.04
N ILE A 2 16.86 -13.28 -24.04
CA ILE A 2 16.43 -12.90 -22.70
C ILE A 2 17.60 -12.09 -22.13
N VAL A 3 17.50 -10.77 -22.19
CA VAL A 3 18.39 -9.91 -21.42
C VAL A 3 17.73 -9.76 -20.06
N GLU A 4 18.28 -10.44 -19.05
CA GLU A 4 17.92 -10.19 -17.65
C GLU A 4 18.43 -8.79 -17.32
N PRO A 5 17.57 -7.78 -17.13
CA PRO A 5 18.06 -6.52 -16.61
C PRO A 5 18.31 -6.76 -15.13
N PHE A 6 19.51 -6.42 -14.68
CA PHE A 6 19.87 -6.23 -13.28
C PHE A 6 19.01 -5.05 -12.75
N LEU A 7 17.73 -5.29 -12.48
CA LEU A 7 16.80 -4.26 -12.02
C LEU A 7 16.86 -4.21 -10.49
N PRO A 8 17.24 -3.07 -9.91
CA PRO A 8 17.43 -2.94 -8.48
C PRO A 8 16.05 -2.96 -7.74
N PRO A 9 16.02 -3.41 -6.47
CA PRO A 9 14.81 -3.77 -5.72
C PRO A 9 13.89 -2.58 -5.35
N ASP A 10 14.27 -1.37 -5.73
CA ASP A 10 13.63 -0.09 -5.44
C ASP A 10 12.69 0.41 -6.55
N VAL A 11 12.65 -0.25 -7.70
CA VAL A 11 11.79 0.19 -8.80
C VAL A 11 10.34 -0.29 -8.61
N CYS A 12 9.45 0.67 -8.37
CA CYS A 12 7.99 0.43 -8.33
C CYS A 12 7.52 -0.04 -9.71
N TRP A 13 7.22 -1.34 -9.83
CA TRP A 13 6.94 -2.02 -11.10
C TRP A 13 5.80 -1.38 -11.91
N GLY A 14 4.78 -0.86 -11.21
CA GLY A 14 3.68 -0.13 -11.83
C GLY A 14 4.09 1.19 -12.50
N TYR A 15 5.28 1.75 -12.20
CA TYR A 15 5.87 2.88 -12.93
C TYR A 15 6.50 2.43 -14.25
N LEU A 16 7.21 1.29 -14.27
CA LEU A 16 7.84 0.76 -15.49
C LEU A 16 6.83 0.31 -16.54
N GLU A 17 5.74 -0.33 -16.12
CA GLU A 17 4.64 -0.72 -17.02
C GLU A 17 4.02 0.51 -17.72
N ARG A 18 3.91 1.63 -16.99
CA ARG A 18 3.40 2.91 -17.52
C ARG A 18 4.41 3.65 -18.40
N ALA A 19 5.70 3.61 -18.06
CA ALA A 19 6.73 4.37 -18.77
C ALA A 19 7.23 3.71 -20.05
N MET A 20 7.31 2.37 -20.10
CA MET A 20 7.90 1.64 -21.23
C MET A 20 6.88 0.92 -22.10
N GLY A 21 5.61 0.83 -21.69
CA GLY A 21 4.56 0.13 -22.46
C GLY A 21 4.82 -1.37 -22.63
N VAL A 22 5.74 -1.94 -21.85
CA VAL A 22 6.07 -3.36 -21.85
C VAL A 22 5.40 -4.01 -20.65
N LYS A 23 4.62 -5.08 -20.89
CA LYS A 23 4.10 -5.95 -19.84
C LYS A 23 5.21 -6.86 -19.37
N PHE A 24 5.65 -6.68 -18.14
CA PHE A 24 6.68 -7.53 -17.58
C PHE A 24 6.01 -8.66 -16.77
N ASP A 25 6.05 -9.87 -17.30
CA ASP A 25 5.61 -11.07 -16.59
C ASP A 25 6.69 -11.49 -15.57
N MET A 26 6.37 -11.47 -14.28
CA MET A 26 7.30 -11.91 -13.24
C MET A 26 7.40 -13.44 -13.25
N VAL A 27 8.61 -13.96 -13.47
CA VAL A 27 8.87 -15.40 -13.55
C VAL A 27 9.67 -15.82 -12.33
N TYR A 28 9.06 -16.66 -11.48
CA TYR A 28 9.74 -17.32 -10.37
C TYR A 28 10.12 -18.76 -10.72
N ARG A 29 11.17 -19.28 -10.09
CA ARG A 29 11.58 -20.69 -10.17
C ARG A 29 11.67 -21.25 -8.76
N ASP A 30 10.96 -22.33 -8.48
CA ASP A 30 11.09 -23.01 -7.20
C ASP A 30 12.39 -23.81 -7.08
N GLU A 31 12.67 -24.30 -5.87
CA GLU A 31 13.81 -25.16 -5.53
C GLU A 31 13.87 -26.46 -6.37
N ARG A 32 12.77 -26.82 -7.05
CA ARG A 32 12.64 -28.00 -7.93
C ARG A 32 12.74 -27.62 -9.41
N GLY A 33 13.08 -26.37 -9.72
CA GLY A 33 13.24 -25.87 -11.09
C GLY A 33 11.93 -25.57 -11.81
N LYS A 34 10.78 -25.68 -11.13
CA LYS A 34 9.48 -25.42 -11.74
C LYS A 34 9.26 -23.92 -11.89
N LYS A 35 8.97 -23.52 -13.12
CA LYS A 35 8.80 -22.13 -13.54
C LYS A 35 7.36 -21.69 -13.35
N TYR A 36 7.14 -20.63 -12.59
CA TYR A 36 5.85 -19.99 -12.39
C TYR A 36 5.88 -18.62 -13.05
N ILE A 37 4.89 -18.35 -13.91
CA ILE A 37 4.69 -17.04 -14.51
C ILE A 37 3.54 -16.41 -13.73
N LEU A 38 3.80 -15.33 -13.00
CA LEU A 38 2.79 -14.54 -12.28
C LEU A 38 1.91 -13.77 -13.27
N LYS A 39 1.15 -14.53 -14.04
CA LYS A 39 -0.07 -14.05 -14.69
C LYS A 39 -1.13 -14.04 -13.59
N SER A 40 -1.98 -13.02 -13.56
CA SER A 40 -3.06 -12.77 -12.59
C SER A 40 -4.12 -13.89 -12.46
N THR A 41 -3.81 -15.11 -12.91
CA THR A 41 -4.68 -16.28 -13.03
C THR A 41 -4.04 -17.56 -12.45
N LEU A 42 -2.97 -17.47 -11.65
CA LEU A 42 -2.45 -18.63 -10.91
C LEU A 42 -3.49 -19.14 -9.88
N PRO A 43 -3.64 -20.47 -9.70
CA PRO A 43 -4.60 -21.09 -8.80
C PRO A 43 -4.14 -21.06 -7.33
N ILE A 44 -3.43 -20.00 -6.91
CA ILE A 44 -3.42 -19.62 -5.50
C ILE A 44 -4.70 -18.82 -5.36
N LYS A 45 -5.82 -19.46 -4.99
CA LYS A 45 -7.02 -18.73 -4.57
C LYS A 45 -6.72 -18.02 -3.25
N PHE A 46 -5.94 -16.96 -3.32
CA PHE A 46 -5.97 -15.88 -2.36
C PHE A 46 -7.23 -15.07 -2.74
N ASP A 47 -8.42 -15.62 -2.47
CA ASP A 47 -9.69 -14.88 -2.52
C ASP A 47 -9.76 -13.94 -1.30
N TYR A 48 -8.72 -13.14 -1.11
CA TYR A 48 -8.72 -12.10 -0.10
C TYR A 48 -9.41 -10.93 -0.77
N ARG A 49 -10.70 -10.77 -0.50
CA ARG A 49 -11.36 -9.51 -0.81
C ARG A 49 -10.72 -8.48 0.10
N ARG A 50 -10.42 -7.30 -0.42
CA ARG A 50 -9.76 -6.26 0.37
C ARG A 50 -10.52 -5.92 1.67
N LYS A 51 -11.85 -6.10 1.66
CA LYS A 51 -12.75 -5.95 2.83
C LYS A 51 -12.56 -7.01 3.94
N ASP A 52 -11.93 -8.15 3.65
CA ASP A 52 -11.67 -9.22 4.62
C ASP A 52 -10.39 -8.97 5.44
N VAL A 53 -9.61 -7.94 5.11
CA VAL A 53 -8.37 -7.59 5.83
C VAL A 53 -8.59 -6.29 6.59
N GLU A 54 -8.65 -6.39 7.92
CA GLU A 54 -8.80 -5.26 8.86
C GLU A 54 -7.49 -4.49 9.05
N TRP A 55 -6.84 -4.09 7.94
CA TRP A 55 -5.65 -3.23 7.96
C TRP A 55 -6.00 -1.82 7.51
N TYR A 56 -6.14 -0.92 8.48
CA TYR A 56 -6.38 0.51 8.28
C TYR A 56 -6.07 1.30 9.56
N PRO A 57 -5.75 2.60 9.45
CA PRO A 57 -5.43 3.41 10.62
C PRO A 57 -6.68 3.63 11.49
N VAL A 58 -6.48 3.62 12.81
CA VAL A 58 -7.49 4.05 13.79
C VAL A 58 -6.96 5.28 14.53
N ILE A 59 -7.79 6.31 14.64
CA ILE A 59 -7.45 7.59 15.28
C ILE A 59 -8.00 7.63 16.71
N ASP A 60 -7.12 7.86 17.67
CA ASP A 60 -7.42 8.26 19.04
C ASP A 60 -7.67 9.78 19.06
N TYR A 61 -8.95 10.16 19.04
CA TYR A 61 -9.37 11.56 18.97
C TYR A 61 -9.07 12.36 20.25
N GLU A 62 -8.82 11.72 21.40
CA GLU A 62 -8.43 12.43 22.61
C GLU A 62 -6.97 12.92 22.52
N LYS A 63 -6.14 12.20 21.77
CA LYS A 63 -4.74 12.58 21.51
C LYS A 63 -4.57 13.37 20.23
N CYS A 64 -5.46 13.23 19.25
CA CYS A 64 -5.36 13.92 17.98
C CYS A 64 -5.55 15.44 18.15
N ASN A 65 -4.67 16.24 17.58
CA ASN A 65 -4.79 17.70 17.53
C ASN A 65 -5.09 18.23 16.11
N ASN A 66 -5.54 17.36 15.21
CA ASN A 66 -5.88 17.68 13.81
C ASN A 66 -4.75 18.39 13.04
N CYS A 67 -3.49 18.02 13.27
CA CYS A 67 -2.34 18.67 12.60
C CYS A 67 -2.19 18.32 11.10
N GLY A 68 -2.91 17.32 10.59
CA GLY A 68 -2.90 16.98 9.16
C GLY A 68 -1.67 16.24 8.63
N LYS A 69 -0.59 16.09 9.40
CA LYS A 69 0.66 15.44 8.96
C LYS A 69 0.47 14.00 8.44
N CYS A 70 -0.51 13.28 9.00
CA CYS A 70 -0.90 11.95 8.55
C CYS A 70 -1.64 11.94 7.20
N VAL A 71 -2.38 13.01 6.88
CA VAL A 71 -3.03 13.22 5.58
C VAL A 71 -1.95 13.50 4.53
N GLU A 72 -1.01 14.41 4.83
CA GLU A 72 0.09 14.77 3.94
C GLU A 72 1.00 13.59 3.56
N THR A 73 1.28 12.70 4.52
CA THR A 73 2.18 11.56 4.29
C THR A 73 1.50 10.36 3.63
N CYS A 74 0.16 10.33 3.55
CA CYS A 74 -0.56 9.17 3.04
C CYS A 74 -0.41 9.06 1.51
N PRO A 75 0.29 8.03 0.98
CA PRO A 75 0.60 7.96 -0.44
C PRO A 75 -0.62 7.70 -1.34
N ILE A 76 -1.73 7.28 -0.74
CA ILE A 76 -2.96 6.87 -1.43
C ILE A 76 -4.20 7.60 -0.92
N GLY A 77 -4.05 8.56 -0.01
CA GLY A 77 -5.15 9.46 0.40
C GLY A 77 -6.29 8.81 1.20
N VAL A 78 -6.02 7.80 2.02
CA VAL A 78 -7.04 7.13 2.89
C VAL A 78 -7.50 8.01 4.06
N LEU A 79 -6.70 9.01 4.41
CA LEU A 79 -7.01 10.00 5.42
C LEU A 79 -7.33 11.32 4.72
N SER A 80 -8.33 12.03 5.22
CA SER A 80 -8.70 13.37 4.77
C SER A 80 -8.78 14.34 5.94
N MET A 81 -8.86 15.64 5.64
CA MET A 81 -9.09 16.69 6.61
C MET A 81 -10.32 17.48 6.21
N GLU A 82 -11.33 17.49 7.08
CA GLU A 82 -12.40 18.48 7.03
C GLU A 82 -11.86 19.81 7.57
N LEU A 83 -12.21 20.94 6.95
CA LEU A 83 -11.61 22.25 7.25
C LEU A 83 -12.41 23.05 8.28
N GLU A 84 -13.70 22.78 8.47
CA GLU A 84 -14.58 23.53 9.37
C GLU A 84 -15.58 22.63 10.12
N PRO A 85 -15.26 22.21 11.37
CA PRO A 85 -14.00 22.41 12.07
C PRO A 85 -12.87 21.53 11.49
N ALA A 86 -11.62 21.95 11.69
CA ALA A 86 -10.45 21.17 11.32
C ALA A 86 -10.49 19.78 11.97
N ARG A 87 -10.70 18.72 11.20
CA ARG A 87 -10.84 17.35 11.70
C ARG A 87 -10.24 16.34 10.73
N VAL A 88 -9.34 15.49 11.25
CA VAL A 88 -8.77 14.38 10.46
C VAL A 88 -9.70 13.17 10.55
N GLU A 89 -10.00 12.56 9.40
CA GLU A 89 -10.87 11.39 9.29
C GLU A 89 -10.28 10.34 8.34
N VAL A 90 -10.71 9.09 8.53
CA VAL A 90 -10.37 7.97 7.65
C VAL A 90 -11.54 7.76 6.69
N THR A 91 -11.38 8.12 5.42
CA THR A 91 -12.47 8.08 4.43
C THR A 91 -12.57 6.72 3.77
N ASP A 92 -11.44 6.13 3.42
CA ASP A 92 -11.35 4.94 2.58
C ASP A 92 -10.50 3.84 3.26
N PRO A 93 -10.93 3.32 4.43
CA PRO A 93 -10.11 2.42 5.25
C PRO A 93 -9.65 1.19 4.48
N TYR A 94 -10.52 0.61 3.67
CA TYR A 94 -10.20 -0.56 2.87
C TYR A 94 -9.35 -0.26 1.64
N GLU A 95 -9.01 0.99 1.31
CA GLU A 95 -8.01 1.25 0.27
C GLU A 95 -6.58 1.27 0.84
N CYS A 96 -6.42 1.21 2.17
CA CYS A 96 -5.13 1.26 2.83
C CYS A 96 -4.16 0.16 2.34
N ILE A 97 -2.90 0.52 2.05
CA ILE A 97 -1.86 -0.44 1.70
C ILE A 97 -1.56 -1.31 2.93
N ILE A 98 -1.78 -2.62 2.80
CA ILE A 98 -1.47 -3.58 3.86
C ILE A 98 0.04 -3.52 4.17
N GLY A 99 0.39 -3.32 5.44
CA GLY A 99 1.77 -3.16 5.92
C GLY A 99 2.30 -1.72 5.93
N CYS A 100 1.63 -0.76 5.30
CA CYS A 100 2.06 0.65 5.34
C CYS A 100 1.83 1.27 6.73
N ARG A 101 2.83 1.99 7.27
CA ARG A 101 2.80 2.62 8.60
C ARG A 101 3.12 4.13 8.62
N MET A 102 3.14 4.77 7.46
CA MET A 102 3.60 6.17 7.33
C MET A 102 2.82 7.15 8.22
N CYS A 103 1.50 7.00 8.31
CA CYS A 103 0.66 7.87 9.15
C CYS A 103 0.88 7.66 10.66
N GLU A 104 1.14 6.42 11.09
CA GLU A 104 1.47 6.07 12.48
C GLU A 104 2.84 6.65 12.87
N GLU A 105 3.82 6.54 11.98
CA GLU A 105 5.18 7.08 12.17
C GLU A 105 5.19 8.61 12.20
N ALA A 106 4.51 9.26 11.25
CA ALA A 106 4.41 10.71 11.15
C ALA A 106 3.63 11.35 12.31
N CYS A 107 2.82 10.58 13.03
CA CYS A 107 2.05 11.09 14.16
C CYS A 107 2.94 11.28 15.40
N GLU A 108 3.36 12.52 15.65
CA GLU A 108 4.14 12.89 16.84
C GLU A 108 3.39 12.63 18.14
N ARG A 109 2.06 12.83 18.15
CA ARG A 109 1.20 12.61 19.32
C ARG A 109 0.85 11.14 19.56
N LYS A 110 1.29 10.23 18.68
CA LYS A 110 0.96 8.80 18.73
C LYS A 110 -0.55 8.56 18.88
N ALA A 111 -1.32 9.37 18.16
CA ALA A 111 -2.77 9.32 18.11
C ALA A 111 -3.28 8.36 17.02
N ILE A 112 -2.42 7.84 16.15
CA ILE A 112 -2.78 6.89 15.10
C ILE A 112 -2.15 5.55 15.42
N ARG A 113 -2.92 4.49 15.27
CA ARG A 113 -2.46 3.09 15.37
C ARG A 113 -2.90 2.27 14.17
N LEU A 114 -2.07 1.34 13.75
CA LEU A 114 -2.42 0.25 12.84
C LEU A 114 -2.48 -1.08 13.61
N PRO A 115 -3.06 -2.14 13.03
CA PRO A 115 -3.03 -3.47 13.63
C PRO A 115 -1.61 -4.01 13.90
#